data_AF-A0AAW6FQB0-F1
#
_entry.id   AF-A0AAW6FQB0-F1
#
_cell.length_a   1.000
_cell.length_b   1.000
_cell.length_c   1.000
_cell.angle_alpha   90.00
_cell.angle_beta   90.00
_cell.angle_gamma   90.00
#
_symmetry.space_group_name_H-M   'P 1'
#
loop_
_entity.id
_entity.type
_entity.pdbx_description
1 polymer ?
#
loop_
_entity_poly.entity_id
_entity_poly.type
_entity_poly.pdbx_seq_one_letter_code
_entity_poly.pdbx_strand_id
1 'polypeptide(L)'
;MKKIFTCLCLCILCLSLCGCESQEMKDAKELYDKEVERIKSEEEKLDKTIEDAQNYISKGYTPLDENIINTLEEAIKEAKESKKEIPNCQNEVDKINETVKNDLSLIEYKTITENIQTKEKELKDSVKQFKQLSNPTSDFVLDRLKDVTLITGMSAITEQTDPYGDLNKEKSYSGMVYFTSSLVDQNQVYIDEYDSYGDIYVDKGTDGGGCVEIFTTVEDAKRRNEYLGSFDGTILSGGKHVVVGTLVVRTSNLLTATQQSELETAVIDALSKLE
;
A
#
# COMPACT_ATOMS: atom_id res chain seq x y z
N MET A 1 -77.61 -12.28 -78.07
CA MET A 1 -77.56 -10.95 -77.40
C MET A 1 -78.14 -11.15 -76.00
N LYS A 2 -77.49 -10.95 -74.86
CA LYS A 2 -76.40 -10.08 -74.45
C LYS A 2 -75.45 -10.83 -73.49
N LYS A 3 -74.16 -10.54 -73.58
CA LYS A 3 -73.11 -10.83 -72.59
C LYS A 3 -73.25 -9.89 -71.39
N ILE A 4 -72.77 -10.30 -70.20
CA ILE A 4 -72.37 -9.54 -68.98
C ILE A 4 -72.42 -10.56 -67.80
N PHE A 5 -71.48 -10.74 -66.87
CA PHE A 5 -70.27 -10.03 -66.44
C PHE A 5 -69.26 -11.03 -65.86
N THR A 6 -67.98 -10.71 -66.00
CA THR A 6 -66.80 -11.39 -65.46
C THR A 6 -66.78 -11.35 -63.92
N CYS A 7 -66.60 -12.49 -63.26
CA CYS A 7 -66.35 -12.57 -61.82
C CYS A 7 -64.87 -12.90 -61.56
N LEU A 8 -64.29 -12.07 -60.69
CA LEU A 8 -62.90 -11.94 -60.26
C LEU A 8 -62.38 -13.27 -59.64
N CYS A 9 -61.36 -13.88 -60.26
CA CYS A 9 -60.62 -14.98 -59.64
C CYS A 9 -59.49 -14.43 -58.76
N LEU A 10 -59.52 -14.86 -57.50
CA LEU A 10 -58.51 -14.67 -56.45
C LEU A 10 -57.09 -14.90 -56.97
N CYS A 11 -56.25 -13.86 -56.93
CA CYS A 11 -54.81 -14.04 -56.78
C CYS A 11 -54.54 -14.27 -55.29
N ILE A 12 -54.30 -15.53 -54.93
CA ILE A 12 -53.71 -15.91 -53.65
C ILE A 12 -52.28 -15.34 -53.65
N LEU A 13 -52.09 -14.20 -53.01
CA LEU A 13 -50.77 -13.75 -52.61
C LEU A 13 -50.34 -14.64 -51.44
N CYS A 14 -49.60 -15.70 -51.75
CA CYS A 14 -48.80 -16.40 -50.75
C CYS A 14 -47.75 -15.41 -50.23
N LEU A 15 -48.09 -14.69 -49.15
CA LEU A 15 -47.10 -14.01 -48.32
C LEU A 15 -46.23 -15.09 -47.67
N SER A 16 -45.14 -15.41 -48.35
CA SER A 16 -43.98 -16.04 -47.74
C SER A 16 -43.53 -15.16 -46.59
N LEU A 17 -43.91 -15.54 -45.36
CA LEU A 17 -43.31 -15.07 -44.11
C LEU A 17 -41.85 -15.55 -44.05
N CYS A 18 -41.00 -14.99 -44.89
CA CYS A 18 -39.58 -14.89 -44.60
C CYS A 18 -39.48 -13.75 -43.58
N GLY A 19 -39.48 -14.11 -42.29
CA GLY A 19 -39.42 -13.14 -41.19
C GLY A 19 -38.11 -12.38 -41.22
N CYS A 20 -38.06 -11.27 -41.98
CA CYS A 20 -37.07 -10.24 -41.75
C CYS A 20 -37.35 -9.66 -40.36
N GLU A 21 -36.45 -9.94 -39.42
CA GLU A 21 -36.37 -9.24 -38.15
C GLU A 21 -36.44 -7.72 -38.40
N SER A 22 -37.30 -7.03 -37.64
CA SER A 22 -37.48 -5.58 -37.79
C SER A 22 -36.17 -4.85 -37.48
N GLN A 23 -35.96 -3.68 -38.09
CA GLN A 23 -34.78 -2.88 -37.81
C GLN A 23 -34.68 -2.53 -36.30
N GLU A 24 -35.82 -2.19 -35.68
CA GLU A 24 -35.91 -1.90 -34.25
C GLU A 24 -35.45 -3.07 -33.36
N MET A 25 -35.78 -4.31 -33.74
CA MET A 25 -35.32 -5.50 -33.03
C MET A 25 -33.80 -5.69 -33.17
N LYS A 26 -33.26 -5.46 -34.37
CA LYS A 26 -31.81 -5.53 -34.60
C LYS A 26 -31.07 -4.49 -33.76
N ASP A 27 -31.54 -3.25 -33.78
CA ASP A 27 -30.91 -2.14 -33.04
C ASP A 27 -30.95 -2.41 -31.53
N ALA A 28 -32.06 -2.91 -31.00
CA ALA A 28 -32.18 -3.26 -29.58
C ALA A 28 -31.24 -4.42 -29.17
N LYS A 29 -31.11 -5.45 -30.01
CA LYS A 29 -30.16 -6.55 -29.79
C LYS A 29 -28.71 -6.10 -29.87
N GLU A 30 -28.37 -5.21 -30.80
CA GLU A 30 -27.01 -4.66 -30.91
C GLU A 30 -26.64 -3.86 -29.65
N LEU A 31 -27.56 -3.08 -29.09
CA LEU A 31 -27.33 -2.39 -27.80
C LEU A 31 -27.13 -3.37 -26.65
N TYR A 32 -27.94 -4.44 -26.59
CA TYR A 32 -27.79 -5.51 -25.61
C TYR A 32 -26.42 -6.19 -25.74
N ASP A 33 -26.05 -6.61 -26.95
CA ASP A 33 -24.78 -7.32 -27.21
C ASP A 33 -23.59 -6.44 -26.84
N LYS A 34 -23.65 -5.13 -27.15
CA LYS A 34 -22.60 -4.17 -26.78
C LYS A 34 -22.43 -4.04 -25.26
N GLU A 35 -23.51 -3.98 -24.49
CA GLU A 35 -23.42 -3.94 -23.02
C GLU A 35 -22.91 -5.26 -22.45
N VAL A 36 -23.33 -6.41 -23.01
CA VAL A 36 -22.80 -7.72 -22.62
C VAL A 36 -21.29 -7.81 -22.89
N GLU A 37 -20.83 -7.33 -24.05
CA GLU A 37 -19.40 -7.27 -24.39
C GLU A 37 -18.62 -6.36 -23.44
N ARG A 38 -19.18 -5.19 -23.09
CA ARG A 38 -18.58 -4.29 -22.08
C ARG A 38 -18.41 -4.99 -20.74
N ILE A 39 -19.47 -5.60 -20.21
CA ILE A 39 -19.47 -6.28 -18.91
C ILE A 39 -18.44 -7.41 -18.90
N LYS A 40 -18.42 -8.25 -19.95
CA LYS A 40 -17.45 -9.36 -20.06
C LYS A 40 -16.02 -8.85 -20.11
N SER A 41 -15.74 -7.78 -20.85
CA SER A 41 -14.41 -7.18 -20.91
C SER A 41 -13.97 -6.59 -19.57
N GLU A 42 -14.89 -5.98 -18.83
CA GLU A 42 -14.63 -5.49 -17.48
C GLU A 42 -14.40 -6.64 -16.48
N GLU A 43 -15.19 -7.71 -16.57
CA GLU A 43 -15.05 -8.89 -15.71
C GLU A 43 -13.72 -9.61 -15.96
N GLU A 44 -13.29 -9.76 -17.22
CA GLU A 44 -11.99 -10.36 -17.55
C GLU A 44 -10.83 -9.55 -16.96
N LYS A 45 -10.92 -8.21 -16.97
CA LYS A 45 -9.93 -7.34 -16.33
C LYS A 45 -9.94 -7.50 -14.81
N LEU A 46 -11.13 -7.61 -14.21
CA LEU A 46 -11.28 -7.85 -12.78
C LEU A 46 -10.63 -9.19 -12.40
N ASP A 47 -10.91 -10.26 -13.15
CA ASP A 47 -10.37 -11.59 -12.90
C ASP A 47 -8.85 -11.62 -12.98
N LYS A 48 -8.29 -11.00 -14.03
CA LYS A 48 -6.85 -10.88 -14.15
C LYS A 48 -6.23 -10.10 -12.99
N THR A 49 -6.87 -9.01 -12.57
CA THR A 49 -6.40 -8.18 -11.45
C THR A 49 -6.44 -8.97 -10.13
N ILE A 50 -7.49 -9.77 -9.91
CA ILE A 50 -7.59 -10.68 -8.78
C ILE A 50 -6.46 -11.72 -8.83
N GLU A 51 -6.22 -12.36 -9.98
CA GLU A 51 -5.17 -13.37 -10.13
C GLU A 51 -3.79 -12.79 -9.86
N ASP A 52 -3.46 -11.63 -10.44
CA ASP A 52 -2.19 -10.94 -10.25
C ASP A 52 -1.95 -10.59 -8.77
N ALA A 53 -2.97 -10.07 -8.08
CA ALA A 53 -2.90 -9.74 -6.66
C ALA A 53 -2.73 -10.98 -5.77
N GLN A 54 -3.49 -12.04 -6.03
CA GLN A 54 -3.37 -13.31 -5.31
C GLN A 54 -1.99 -13.96 -5.53
N ASN A 55 -1.46 -13.90 -6.75
CA ASN A 55 -0.11 -14.35 -7.07
C ASN A 55 0.92 -13.54 -6.28
N TYR A 56 0.77 -12.20 -6.22
CA TYR A 56 1.68 -11.37 -5.44
C TYR A 56 1.67 -11.73 -3.95
N ILE A 57 0.50 -11.91 -3.34
CA ILE A 57 0.36 -12.37 -1.94
C ILE A 57 1.06 -13.71 -1.73
N SER A 58 0.85 -14.67 -2.66
CA SER A 58 1.40 -16.02 -2.55
C SER A 58 2.94 -16.09 -2.52
N LYS A 59 3.63 -15.01 -2.93
CA LYS A 59 5.10 -14.91 -2.84
C LYS A 59 5.59 -14.78 -1.40
N GLY A 60 4.73 -14.47 -0.44
CA GLY A 60 5.07 -14.45 0.98
C GLY A 60 6.09 -13.38 1.36
N TYR A 61 6.13 -12.26 0.62
CA TYR A 61 7.01 -11.14 0.98
C TYR A 61 6.51 -10.46 2.25
N THR A 62 7.46 -10.05 3.10
CA THR A 62 7.18 -9.27 4.31
C THR A 62 7.02 -7.79 3.94
N PRO A 63 5.83 -7.18 4.14
CA PRO A 63 5.64 -5.73 4.04
C PRO A 63 6.12 -5.03 5.32
N LEU A 64 6.29 -3.71 5.26
CA LEU A 64 6.61 -2.91 6.43
C LEU A 64 5.40 -2.76 7.36
N ASP A 65 4.20 -2.62 6.77
CA ASP A 65 2.91 -2.71 7.46
C ASP A 65 2.22 -4.04 7.09
N GLU A 66 2.18 -4.95 8.07
CA GLU A 66 1.59 -6.28 7.93
C GLU A 66 0.08 -6.24 7.66
N ASN A 67 -0.63 -5.18 8.06
CA ASN A 67 -2.08 -5.07 7.86
C ASN A 67 -2.47 -4.94 6.38
N ILE A 68 -1.55 -4.46 5.53
CA ILE A 68 -1.85 -4.22 4.11
C ILE A 68 -2.20 -5.53 3.38
N ILE A 69 -1.64 -6.68 3.78
CA ILE A 69 -2.00 -7.98 3.21
C ILE A 69 -3.50 -8.25 3.42
N ASN A 70 -3.98 -8.10 4.66
CA ASN A 70 -5.39 -8.32 4.99
C ASN A 70 -6.30 -7.37 4.20
N THR A 71 -5.92 -6.09 4.06
CA THR A 71 -6.73 -5.13 3.28
C THR A 71 -6.85 -5.51 1.80
N LEU A 72 -5.80 -6.08 1.21
CA LEU A 72 -5.84 -6.57 -0.17
C LEU A 72 -6.67 -7.86 -0.30
N GLU A 73 -6.55 -8.78 0.67
CA GLU A 73 -7.37 -10.00 0.71
C GLU A 73 -8.87 -9.69 0.84
N GLU A 74 -9.23 -8.73 1.68
CA GLU A 74 -10.60 -8.24 1.82
C GLU A 74 -11.12 -7.63 0.50
N ALA A 75 -10.33 -6.77 -0.16
CA ALA A 75 -10.70 -6.20 -1.45
C ALA A 75 -10.89 -7.28 -2.54
N ILE A 76 -10.04 -8.32 -2.55
CA ILE A 76 -10.19 -9.47 -3.47
C ILE A 76 -11.48 -10.24 -3.18
N LYS A 77 -11.82 -10.44 -1.91
CA LYS A 77 -13.06 -11.13 -1.51
C LYS A 77 -14.29 -10.34 -1.98
N GLU A 78 -14.35 -9.04 -1.69
CA GLU A 78 -15.43 -8.16 -2.13
C GLU A 78 -15.59 -8.17 -3.65
N ALA A 79 -14.45 -8.17 -4.38
CA ALA A 79 -14.45 -8.25 -5.83
C ALA A 79 -15.08 -9.54 -6.35
N LYS A 80 -14.75 -10.69 -5.77
CA LYS A 80 -15.35 -11.98 -6.13
C LYS A 80 -16.85 -12.01 -5.86
N GLU A 81 -17.30 -11.42 -4.75
CA GLU A 81 -18.72 -11.34 -4.36
C GLU A 81 -19.52 -10.32 -5.20
N SER A 82 -18.85 -9.35 -5.82
CA SER A 82 -19.49 -8.32 -6.64
C SER A 82 -20.01 -8.82 -7.99
N LYS A 83 -19.48 -9.95 -8.50
CA LYS A 83 -19.82 -10.49 -9.81
C LYS A 83 -21.32 -10.81 -9.95
N LYS A 84 -21.91 -10.36 -11.06
CA LYS A 84 -23.34 -10.51 -11.37
C LYS A 84 -23.54 -11.41 -12.57
N GLU A 85 -24.59 -12.21 -12.52
CA GLU A 85 -25.06 -12.94 -13.70
C GLU A 85 -25.60 -11.94 -14.73
N ILE A 86 -25.26 -12.17 -16.00
CA ILE A 86 -25.76 -11.38 -17.12
C ILE A 86 -27.15 -11.93 -17.50
N PRO A 87 -28.24 -11.14 -17.41
CA PRO A 87 -29.57 -11.58 -17.82
C PRO A 87 -29.63 -11.97 -19.30
N ASN A 88 -30.37 -13.02 -19.64
CA ASN A 88 -30.57 -13.45 -21.03
C ASN A 88 -31.26 -12.38 -21.88
N CYS A 89 -30.91 -12.32 -23.17
CA CYS A 89 -31.57 -11.46 -24.14
C CYS A 89 -33.07 -11.79 -24.26
N GLN A 90 -33.91 -10.75 -24.23
CA GLN A 90 -35.36 -10.88 -24.32
C GLN A 90 -35.82 -10.95 -25.79
N ASN A 91 -37.08 -11.33 -26.02
CA ASN A 91 -37.64 -11.52 -27.38
C ASN A 91 -38.54 -10.37 -27.87
N GLU A 92 -38.70 -9.31 -27.07
CA GLU A 92 -39.52 -8.14 -27.38
C GLU A 92 -38.68 -6.87 -27.22
N VAL A 93 -38.78 -5.93 -28.17
CA VAL A 93 -37.94 -4.71 -28.22
C VAL A 93 -37.97 -3.93 -26.91
N ASP A 94 -39.17 -3.65 -26.38
CA ASP A 94 -39.33 -2.89 -25.13
C ASP A 94 -38.65 -3.60 -23.95
N LYS A 95 -38.79 -4.92 -23.85
CA LYS A 95 -38.16 -5.71 -22.79
C LYS A 95 -36.63 -5.75 -22.92
N ILE A 96 -36.09 -5.82 -24.14
CA ILE A 96 -34.64 -5.74 -24.36
C ILE A 96 -34.12 -4.39 -23.86
N ASN A 97 -34.77 -3.29 -24.26
CA ASN A 97 -34.38 -1.94 -23.86
C ASN A 97 -34.48 -1.73 -22.34
N GLU A 98 -35.51 -2.30 -21.69
CA GLU A 98 -35.63 -2.31 -20.23
C GLU A 98 -34.50 -3.09 -19.56
N THR A 99 -34.14 -4.29 -20.04
CA THR A 99 -33.00 -5.07 -19.52
C THR A 99 -31.68 -4.32 -19.67
N VAL A 100 -31.43 -3.70 -20.83
CA VAL A 100 -30.23 -2.89 -21.06
C VAL A 100 -30.14 -1.75 -20.04
N LYS A 101 -31.23 -1.00 -19.89
CA LYS A 101 -31.25 0.20 -19.04
C LYS A 101 -31.23 -0.13 -17.55
N ASN A 102 -32.05 -1.08 -17.11
CA ASN A 102 -32.30 -1.29 -15.68
C ASN A 102 -31.39 -2.35 -15.06
N ASP A 103 -30.77 -3.21 -15.87
CA ASP A 103 -29.92 -4.30 -15.38
C ASP A 103 -28.48 -4.14 -15.89
N LEU A 104 -28.26 -4.24 -17.21
CA LEU A 104 -26.90 -4.32 -17.77
C LEU A 104 -26.09 -3.04 -17.55
N SER A 105 -26.69 -1.87 -17.77
CA SER A 105 -25.99 -0.59 -17.61
C SER A 105 -25.59 -0.28 -16.16
N LEU A 106 -26.17 -0.99 -15.18
CA LEU A 106 -25.83 -0.87 -13.76
C LEU A 106 -24.69 -1.81 -13.33
N ILE A 107 -24.33 -2.79 -14.17
CA ILE A 107 -23.19 -3.69 -13.91
C ILE A 107 -21.91 -2.98 -14.35
N GLU A 108 -21.06 -2.65 -13.39
CA GLU A 108 -19.72 -2.09 -13.63
C GLU A 108 -18.70 -2.68 -12.67
N TYR A 109 -17.49 -2.95 -13.17
CA TYR A 109 -16.39 -3.50 -12.36
C TYR A 109 -15.18 -2.58 -12.27
N LYS A 110 -15.25 -1.38 -12.86
CA LYS A 110 -14.12 -0.44 -12.90
C LYS A 110 -13.68 0.00 -11.51
N THR A 111 -14.61 0.47 -10.68
CA THR A 111 -14.31 0.96 -9.33
C THR A 111 -13.66 -0.11 -8.45
N ILE A 112 -14.20 -1.34 -8.49
CA ILE A 112 -13.66 -2.44 -7.67
C ILE A 112 -12.32 -2.97 -8.19
N THR A 113 -12.10 -2.92 -9.51
CA THR A 113 -10.80 -3.21 -10.13
C THR A 113 -9.74 -2.19 -9.66
N GLU A 114 -10.06 -0.89 -9.71
CA GLU A 114 -9.17 0.20 -9.27
C GLU A 114 -8.83 0.10 -7.77
N ASN A 115 -9.79 -0.35 -6.95
CA ASN A 115 -9.55 -0.60 -5.53
C ASN A 115 -8.48 -1.70 -5.33
N ILE A 116 -8.61 -2.86 -5.99
CA ILE A 116 -7.61 -3.94 -5.89
C ILE A 116 -6.24 -3.46 -6.38
N GLN A 117 -6.18 -2.74 -7.52
CA GLN A 117 -4.91 -2.22 -8.05
C GLN A 117 -4.22 -1.26 -7.08
N THR A 118 -5.01 -0.41 -6.40
CA THR A 118 -4.50 0.51 -5.38
C THR A 118 -3.93 -0.26 -4.20
N LYS A 119 -4.68 -1.25 -3.67
CA LYS A 119 -4.23 -2.08 -2.54
C LYS A 119 -3.04 -2.97 -2.88
N GLU A 120 -2.97 -3.49 -4.10
CA GLU A 120 -1.83 -4.26 -4.58
C GLU A 120 -0.58 -3.36 -4.70
N LYS A 121 -0.75 -2.11 -5.15
CA LYS A 121 0.34 -1.12 -5.17
C LYS A 121 0.81 -0.77 -3.76
N GLU A 122 -0.11 -0.50 -2.83
CA GLU A 122 0.21 -0.25 -1.42
C GLU A 122 1.03 -1.42 -0.83
N LEU A 123 0.65 -2.67 -1.10
CA LEU A 123 1.41 -3.85 -0.66
C LEU A 123 2.80 -3.89 -1.30
N LYS A 124 2.90 -3.69 -2.62
CA LYS A 124 4.17 -3.67 -3.35
C LYS A 124 5.12 -2.61 -2.81
N ASP A 125 4.60 -1.43 -2.49
CA ASP A 125 5.38 -0.33 -1.95
C ASP A 125 5.83 -0.63 -0.52
N SER A 126 4.93 -1.12 0.34
CA SER A 126 5.26 -1.56 1.70
C SER A 126 6.34 -2.65 1.75
N VAL A 127 6.32 -3.59 0.79
CA VAL A 127 7.39 -4.60 0.63
C VAL A 127 8.73 -3.97 0.22
N LYS A 128 8.74 -2.96 -0.66
CA LYS A 128 9.97 -2.23 -1.01
C LYS A 128 10.52 -1.47 0.19
N GLN A 129 9.63 -0.82 0.96
CA GLN A 129 9.99 -0.11 2.18
C GLN A 129 10.59 -1.05 3.23
N PHE A 130 10.03 -2.25 3.42
CA PHE A 130 10.64 -3.23 4.30
C PHE A 130 12.04 -3.64 3.84
N LYS A 131 12.21 -3.90 2.53
CA LYS A 131 13.51 -4.31 1.97
C LYS A 131 14.60 -3.27 2.16
N GLN A 132 14.31 -1.98 1.96
CA GLN A 132 15.31 -0.93 2.18
C GLN A 132 15.65 -0.74 3.66
N LEU A 133 14.76 -1.11 4.58
CA LEU A 133 14.95 -1.05 6.03
C LEU A 133 15.39 -2.39 6.63
N SER A 134 15.74 -3.36 5.80
CA SER A 134 16.24 -4.66 6.22
C SER A 134 17.77 -4.65 6.21
N ASN A 135 18.33 -4.41 7.40
CA ASN A 135 19.76 -4.28 7.68
C ASN A 135 20.47 -3.29 6.72
N PRO A 136 19.99 -2.04 6.58
CA PRO A 136 20.66 -1.03 5.76
C PRO A 136 22.05 -0.69 6.30
N THR A 137 22.88 -0.06 5.48
CA THR A 137 24.18 0.47 5.95
C THR A 137 24.00 1.77 6.73
N SER A 138 24.97 2.12 7.59
CA SER A 138 24.99 3.44 8.22
C SER A 138 25.02 4.58 7.19
N ASP A 139 25.71 4.40 6.06
CA ASP A 139 25.74 5.37 4.96
C ASP A 139 24.34 5.62 4.37
N PHE A 140 23.53 4.57 4.20
CA PHE A 140 22.14 4.73 3.77
C PHE A 140 21.35 5.57 4.78
N VAL A 141 21.50 5.27 6.08
CA VAL A 141 20.80 6.02 7.13
C VAL A 141 21.24 7.49 7.12
N LEU A 142 22.55 7.77 7.09
CA LEU A 142 23.08 9.13 7.00
C LEU A 142 22.53 9.88 5.77
N ASP A 143 22.51 9.24 4.61
CA ASP A 143 22.02 9.83 3.37
C ASP A 143 20.52 10.16 3.43
N ARG A 144 19.70 9.28 4.03
CA ARG A 144 18.26 9.54 4.21
C ARG A 144 17.99 10.65 5.22
N LEU A 145 18.75 10.70 6.32
CA LEU A 145 18.51 11.64 7.41
C LEU A 145 18.98 13.07 7.10
N LYS A 146 19.84 13.28 6.09
CA LYS A 146 20.28 14.63 5.68
C LYS A 146 19.12 15.56 5.27
N ASP A 147 18.02 14.98 4.81
CA ASP A 147 16.84 15.72 4.33
C ASP A 147 15.85 16.04 5.46
N VAL A 148 16.08 15.53 6.68
CA VAL A 148 15.23 15.80 7.85
C VAL A 148 15.62 17.14 8.47
N THR A 149 14.82 18.18 8.24
CA THR A 149 15.10 19.56 8.70
C THR A 149 15.20 19.73 10.21
N LEU A 150 14.63 18.79 10.98
CA LEU A 150 14.73 18.76 12.44
C LEU A 150 16.07 18.21 12.95
N ILE A 151 16.88 17.59 12.08
CA ILE A 151 18.22 17.09 12.40
C ILE A 151 19.25 18.17 12.07
N THR A 152 20.11 18.50 13.04
CA THR A 152 21.13 19.56 12.93
C THR A 152 22.54 19.01 12.73
N GLY A 153 22.73 17.70 12.91
CA GLY A 153 23.99 17.00 12.70
C GLY A 153 23.86 15.54 13.11
N MET A 154 24.78 14.70 12.63
CA MET A 154 24.70 13.26 12.82
C MET A 154 26.07 12.60 12.60
N SER A 155 26.29 11.46 13.23
CA SER A 155 27.45 10.60 12.99
C SER A 155 27.08 9.13 13.17
N ALA A 156 27.70 8.28 12.35
CA ALA A 156 27.65 6.84 12.51
C ALA A 156 28.78 6.38 13.43
N ILE A 157 28.50 5.45 14.35
CA ILE A 157 29.55 4.88 15.18
C ILE A 157 30.52 4.02 14.35
N THR A 158 31.73 3.92 14.87
CA THR A 158 32.80 3.01 14.42
C THR A 158 33.20 2.13 15.60
N GLU A 159 34.08 1.14 15.39
CA GLU A 159 34.63 0.36 16.52
C GLU A 159 35.32 1.23 17.59
N GLN A 160 35.87 2.40 17.20
CA GLN A 160 36.51 3.32 18.15
C GLN A 160 35.53 4.23 18.88
N THR A 161 34.38 4.52 18.28
CA THR A 161 33.37 5.44 18.79
C THR A 161 32.11 4.72 19.25
N ASP A 162 32.19 3.41 19.46
CA ASP A 162 31.07 2.58 19.89
C ASP A 162 30.93 2.58 21.43
N PRO A 163 29.90 3.23 22.00
CA PRO A 163 29.80 3.40 23.44
C PRO A 163 29.59 2.11 24.23
N TYR A 164 29.11 1.04 23.59
CA TYR A 164 28.92 -0.26 24.25
C TYR A 164 29.96 -1.31 23.82
N GLY A 165 30.79 -0.98 22.82
CA GLY A 165 31.77 -1.90 22.25
C GLY A 165 31.15 -3.20 21.69
N ASP A 166 29.86 -3.19 21.33
CA ASP A 166 29.06 -4.33 20.87
C ASP A 166 28.72 -4.27 19.38
N LEU A 167 29.28 -3.32 18.63
CA LEU A 167 29.12 -3.20 17.18
C LEU A 167 29.50 -4.52 16.48
N ASN A 168 28.61 -5.01 15.61
CA ASN A 168 28.75 -6.25 14.84
C ASN A 168 28.83 -7.54 15.67
N LYS A 169 28.56 -7.50 16.99
CA LYS A 169 28.45 -8.73 17.79
C LYS A 169 27.12 -9.44 17.54
N GLU A 170 27.11 -10.75 17.77
CA GLU A 170 25.90 -11.57 17.62
C GLU A 170 24.75 -11.01 18.47
N LYS A 171 23.56 -10.84 17.87
CA LYS A 171 22.35 -10.30 18.52
C LYS A 171 22.45 -8.83 18.96
N SER A 172 23.47 -8.11 18.52
CA SER A 172 23.65 -6.67 18.73
C SER A 172 23.38 -5.88 17.44
N TYR A 173 23.57 -4.57 17.51
CA TYR A 173 23.47 -3.68 16.36
C TYR A 173 24.64 -3.90 15.39
N SER A 174 24.34 -3.90 14.08
CA SER A 174 25.29 -3.88 12.97
C SER A 174 25.73 -2.44 12.60
N GLY A 175 25.03 -1.44 13.14
CA GLY A 175 25.37 -0.03 13.00
C GLY A 175 24.49 0.83 13.89
N MET A 176 24.93 2.06 14.17
CA MET A 176 24.14 3.04 14.91
C MET A 176 24.49 4.43 14.42
N VAL A 177 23.48 5.25 14.16
CA VAL A 177 23.62 6.66 13.79
C VAL A 177 23.02 7.52 14.88
N TYR A 178 23.85 8.31 15.55
CA TYR A 178 23.41 9.35 16.47
C TYR A 178 23.14 10.64 15.72
N PHE A 179 22.12 11.38 16.14
CA PHE A 179 21.80 12.67 15.55
C PHE A 179 21.34 13.69 16.61
N THR A 180 21.65 14.96 16.37
CA THR A 180 21.17 16.07 17.17
C THR A 180 19.93 16.69 16.54
N SER A 181 18.98 17.14 17.37
CA SER A 181 17.78 17.81 16.89
C SER A 181 17.77 19.30 17.23
N SER A 182 17.19 20.11 16.35
CA SER A 182 16.88 21.52 16.61
C SER A 182 15.83 21.73 17.71
N LEU A 183 15.11 20.66 18.08
CA LEU A 183 14.11 20.69 19.15
C LEU A 183 14.72 20.53 20.57
N VAL A 184 15.99 20.12 20.66
CA VAL A 184 16.73 19.97 21.93
C VAL A 184 17.63 21.19 22.14
N ASP A 185 17.61 21.79 23.34
CA ASP A 185 18.61 22.77 23.74
C ASP A 185 19.97 22.09 23.93
N GLN A 186 20.80 22.18 22.88
CA GLN A 186 22.09 21.52 22.80
C GLN A 186 23.09 21.94 23.88
N ASN A 187 22.85 23.06 24.58
CA ASN A 187 23.69 23.52 25.70
C ASN A 187 23.38 22.80 27.02
N GLN A 188 22.26 22.08 27.09
CA GLN A 188 21.83 21.34 28.28
C GLN A 188 22.09 19.83 28.18
N VAL A 189 22.55 19.36 27.03
CA VAL A 189 22.94 17.97 26.84
C VAL A 189 24.27 17.74 27.55
N TYR A 190 24.25 16.88 28.56
CA TYR A 190 25.46 16.51 29.30
C TYR A 190 26.41 15.71 28.41
N ILE A 191 27.69 16.04 28.47
CA ILE A 191 28.77 15.29 27.85
C ILE A 191 29.80 15.02 28.93
N ASP A 192 30.19 13.76 29.08
CA ASP A 192 31.32 13.41 29.94
C ASP A 192 32.62 13.63 29.17
N GLU A 193 33.32 14.74 29.47
CA GLU A 193 34.59 15.07 28.81
C GLU A 193 35.69 14.02 29.06
N TYR A 194 35.57 13.21 30.12
CA TYR A 194 36.53 12.14 30.42
C TYR A 194 36.25 10.83 29.68
N ASP A 195 35.03 10.67 29.15
CA ASP A 195 34.57 9.49 28.39
C ASP A 195 34.16 9.86 26.95
N SER A 196 34.73 10.97 26.43
CA SER A 196 34.47 11.43 25.07
C SER A 196 35.18 10.56 24.04
N TYR A 197 34.45 10.24 22.97
CA TYR A 197 34.93 9.55 21.78
C TYR A 197 35.52 10.52 20.74
N GLY A 198 35.53 11.83 21.04
CA GLY A 198 36.00 12.88 20.13
C GLY A 198 35.04 13.18 18.97
N ASP A 199 33.83 12.63 19.01
CA ASP A 199 32.75 12.89 18.06
C ASP A 199 31.54 13.44 18.82
N ILE A 200 31.25 14.73 18.59
CA ILE A 200 30.23 15.45 19.36
C ILE A 200 28.83 14.86 19.24
N TYR A 201 28.49 14.17 18.16
CA TYR A 201 27.18 13.57 17.97
C TYR A 201 27.07 12.24 18.70
N VAL A 202 28.15 11.46 18.69
CA VAL A 202 28.27 10.23 19.49
C VAL A 202 28.30 10.56 20.98
N ASP A 203 29.10 11.55 21.38
CA ASP A 203 29.28 11.96 22.77
C ASP A 203 27.97 12.46 23.42
N LYS A 204 27.12 13.12 22.63
CA LYS A 204 25.76 13.52 23.05
C LYS A 204 24.77 12.37 23.08
N GLY A 205 25.06 11.28 22.37
CA GLY A 205 24.21 10.10 22.28
C GLY A 205 22.77 10.41 21.89
N THR A 206 21.84 9.62 22.43
CA THR A 206 20.39 9.78 22.18
C THR A 206 19.85 11.09 22.75
N ASP A 207 20.47 11.64 23.80
CA ASP A 207 20.01 12.85 24.48
C ASP A 207 20.10 14.09 23.57
N GLY A 208 21.07 14.11 22.65
CA GLY A 208 21.24 15.17 21.66
C GLY A 208 20.06 15.36 20.70
N GLY A 209 19.23 14.34 20.51
CA GLY A 209 18.07 14.39 19.63
C GLY A 209 17.48 13.01 19.40
N GLY A 210 18.33 12.04 19.09
CA GLY A 210 17.93 10.65 18.94
C GLY A 210 19.02 9.78 18.32
N CYS A 211 18.64 8.55 18.00
CA CYS A 211 19.48 7.66 17.19
C CYS A 211 18.65 6.68 16.37
N VAL A 212 19.31 6.11 15.36
CA VAL A 212 18.81 4.95 14.61
C VAL A 212 19.79 3.80 14.87
N GLU A 213 19.34 2.78 15.59
CA GLU A 213 20.08 1.53 15.81
C GLU A 213 19.70 0.54 14.69
N ILE A 214 20.70 -0.05 14.04
CA ILE A 214 20.54 -0.96 12.90
C ILE A 214 20.81 -2.39 13.35
N PHE A 215 19.89 -3.31 13.11
CA PHE A 215 20.05 -4.72 13.42
C PHE A 215 20.06 -5.59 12.18
N THR A 216 20.64 -6.78 12.31
CA THR A 216 20.64 -7.80 11.26
C THR A 216 19.25 -8.42 11.06
N THR A 217 18.47 -8.55 12.14
CA THR A 217 17.14 -9.19 12.11
C THR A 217 16.08 -8.35 12.82
N VAL A 218 14.82 -8.56 12.45
CA VAL A 218 13.67 -7.90 13.10
C VAL A 218 13.54 -8.35 14.55
N GLU A 219 13.85 -9.61 14.83
CA GLU A 219 13.82 -10.20 16.17
C GLU A 219 14.82 -9.51 17.11
N ASP A 220 16.01 -9.17 16.62
CA ASP A 220 17.02 -8.46 17.42
C ASP A 220 16.57 -7.02 17.72
N ALA A 221 16.01 -6.32 16.72
CA ALA A 221 15.43 -4.99 16.89
C ALA A 221 14.26 -5.00 17.90
N LYS A 222 13.37 -6.01 17.83
CA LYS A 222 12.27 -6.19 18.78
C LYS A 222 12.78 -6.44 20.20
N ARG A 223 13.78 -7.30 20.39
CA ARG A 223 14.38 -7.53 21.72
C ARG A 223 15.03 -6.27 22.28
N ARG A 224 15.69 -5.47 21.45
CA ARG A 224 16.22 -4.17 21.86
C ARG A 224 15.09 -3.23 22.29
N ASN A 225 14.02 -3.15 21.52
CA ASN A 225 12.87 -2.30 21.83
C ASN A 225 12.16 -2.74 23.13
N GLU A 226 12.00 -4.04 23.36
CA GLU A 226 11.47 -4.59 24.62
C GLU A 226 12.37 -4.26 25.82
N TYR A 227 13.69 -4.37 25.64
CA TYR A 227 14.66 -3.96 26.66
C TYR A 227 14.51 -2.48 27.01
N LEU A 228 14.43 -1.60 26.01
CA LEU A 228 14.22 -0.16 26.22
C LEU A 228 12.90 0.11 26.96
N GLY A 229 11.82 -0.59 26.57
CA GLY A 229 10.52 -0.46 27.20
C GLY A 229 10.48 -0.86 28.68
N SER A 230 11.43 -1.68 29.14
CA SER A 230 11.54 -2.01 30.58
C SER A 230 11.92 -0.81 31.46
N PHE A 231 12.41 0.28 30.87
CA PHE A 231 12.74 1.52 31.55
C PHE A 231 11.67 2.61 31.39
N ASP A 232 10.61 2.38 30.62
CA ASP A 232 9.57 3.38 30.37
C ASP A 232 8.87 3.80 31.66
N GLY A 233 8.67 5.11 31.82
CA GLY A 233 8.09 5.71 33.03
C GLY A 233 9.01 5.73 34.25
N THR A 234 10.25 5.22 34.13
CA THR A 234 11.27 5.32 35.17
C THR A 234 12.19 6.53 34.95
N ILE A 235 13.01 6.86 35.95
CA ILE A 235 14.07 7.86 35.81
C ILE A 235 15.15 7.50 34.77
N LEU A 236 15.16 6.25 34.31
CA LEU A 236 16.10 5.72 33.31
C LEU A 236 15.51 5.70 31.90
N SER A 237 14.29 6.22 31.69
CA SER A 237 13.68 6.25 30.36
C SER A 237 14.51 7.12 29.41
N GLY A 238 14.90 6.52 28.28
CA GLY A 238 15.71 7.15 27.23
C GLY A 238 14.89 7.86 26.15
N GLY A 239 13.60 8.09 26.40
CA GLY A 239 12.67 8.70 25.45
C GLY A 239 11.97 7.67 24.56
N LYS A 240 11.24 8.13 23.55
CA LYS A 240 10.45 7.28 22.66
C LYS A 240 11.34 6.38 21.81
N HIS A 241 10.87 5.17 21.56
CA HIS A 241 11.53 4.19 20.71
C HIS A 241 10.52 3.33 19.95
N VAL A 242 10.84 2.98 18.71
CA VAL A 242 9.98 2.16 17.86
C VAL A 242 10.79 1.30 16.90
N VAL A 243 10.29 0.09 16.63
CA VAL A 243 10.86 -0.83 15.63
C VAL A 243 10.30 -0.51 14.26
N VAL A 244 11.18 -0.38 13.26
CA VAL A 244 10.81 -0.17 11.85
C VAL A 244 11.69 -1.06 10.98
N GLY A 245 11.14 -2.17 10.48
CA GLY A 245 11.95 -3.20 9.82
C GLY A 245 12.97 -3.80 10.80
N THR A 246 14.25 -3.74 10.48
CA THR A 246 15.34 -4.15 11.41
C THR A 246 15.96 -2.96 12.14
N LEU A 247 15.32 -1.79 12.12
CA LEU A 247 15.79 -0.59 12.81
C LEU A 247 15.08 -0.41 14.15
N VAL A 248 15.75 0.22 15.10
CA VAL A 248 15.13 0.86 16.26
C VAL A 248 15.39 2.36 16.16
N VAL A 249 14.34 3.13 15.94
CA VAL A 249 14.38 4.60 15.91
C VAL A 249 14.09 5.10 17.32
N ARG A 250 14.94 5.99 17.83
CA ARG A 250 14.84 6.54 19.19
C ARG A 250 14.89 8.06 19.14
N THR A 251 14.14 8.72 20.04
CA THR A 251 14.17 10.18 20.21
C THR A 251 14.44 10.54 21.67
N SER A 252 15.15 11.66 21.87
CA SER A 252 15.60 12.15 23.18
C SER A 252 14.47 12.28 24.21
N ASN A 253 14.75 11.88 25.45
CA ASN A 253 13.87 12.09 26.61
C ASN A 253 13.76 13.56 27.04
N LEU A 254 14.66 14.43 26.55
CA LEU A 254 14.62 15.88 26.81
C LEU A 254 13.48 16.57 26.04
N LEU A 255 12.91 15.90 25.04
CA LEU A 255 11.80 16.39 24.25
C LEU A 255 10.46 16.09 24.93
N THR A 256 9.46 16.96 24.71
CA THR A 256 8.08 16.62 25.06
C THR A 256 7.56 15.44 24.21
N ALA A 257 6.55 14.72 24.69
CA ALA A 257 5.97 13.59 23.93
C ALA A 257 5.51 13.96 22.51
N THR A 258 5.01 15.19 22.32
CA THR A 258 4.63 15.72 21.00
C THR A 258 5.86 15.90 20.10
N GLN A 259 6.92 16.52 20.61
CA GLN A 259 8.17 16.71 19.85
C GLN A 259 8.87 15.38 19.53
N GLN A 260 8.83 14.42 20.44
CA GLN A 260 9.34 13.06 20.20
C GLN A 260 8.57 12.41 19.02
N SER A 261 7.25 12.55 18.99
CA SER A 261 6.43 11.99 17.90
C SER A 261 6.64 12.70 16.57
N GLU A 262 6.83 14.02 16.58
CA GLU A 262 7.15 14.81 15.38
C GLU A 262 8.49 14.37 14.78
N LEU A 263 9.55 14.29 15.61
CA LEU A 263 10.88 13.89 15.18
C LEU A 263 10.93 12.43 14.73
N GLU A 264 10.28 11.52 15.47
CA GLU A 264 10.16 10.11 15.08
C GLU A 264 9.50 9.98 13.71
N THR A 265 8.37 10.65 13.49
CA THR A 265 7.66 10.61 12.19
C THR A 265 8.56 11.10 11.07
N ALA A 266 9.22 12.24 11.25
CA ALA A 266 10.11 12.81 10.24
C ALA A 266 11.28 11.88 9.88
N VAL A 267 11.85 11.19 10.88
CA VAL A 267 12.91 10.20 10.70
C VAL A 267 12.39 8.97 9.95
N ILE A 268 11.26 8.40 10.36
CA ILE A 268 10.68 7.21 9.73
C ILE A 268 10.26 7.49 8.29
N ASP A 269 9.66 8.65 8.03
CA ASP A 269 9.25 9.07 6.68
C ASP A 269 10.47 9.21 5.77
N ALA A 270 11.56 9.82 6.24
CA ALA A 270 12.78 9.94 5.47
C ALA A 270 13.43 8.58 5.17
N LEU A 271 13.48 7.69 6.17
CA LEU A 271 14.02 6.35 6.03
C LEU A 271 13.19 5.47 5.09
N SER A 272 11.86 5.55 5.17
CA SER A 272 10.90 4.71 4.42
C SER A 272 10.49 5.28 3.06
N LYS A 273 10.99 6.46 2.68
CA LYS A 273 10.70 7.08 1.38
C LYS A 273 11.21 6.22 0.22
N LEU A 274 10.31 5.85 -0.69
CA LEU A 274 10.65 5.21 -1.96
C LEU A 274 11.12 6.26 -2.98
N GLU A 275 12.07 5.89 -3.84
CA GLU A 275 12.52 6.68 -4.99
C GLU A 275 11.58 6.56 -6.19
#